data_AF-A0A7S4LM05-F1
#
_entry.id   AF-A0A7S4LM05-F1
#
_cell.length_a   1.000
_cell.length_b   1.000
_cell.length_c   1.000
_cell.angle_alpha   90.00
_cell.angle_beta   90.00
_cell.angle_gamma   90.00
#
_symmetry.space_group_name_H-M   'P 1'
#
loop_
_entity.id
_entity.type
_entity.pdbx_description
1 polymer ?
#
loop_
_entity_poly.entity_id
_entity_poly.type
_entity_poly.pdbx_seq_one_letter_code
_entity_poly.pdbx_strand_id
1 'polypeptide(L)'
;SPCAMPDFDGLLLQGWVQQELQFLSSMCTQPDLASSSVIRKAVVRYEGCWLPLARQKQDASLTPPLDVACVWKAHMMDPLQYAEDCNASVGSIVDCNTSLDLQQQAKDMERSQTAWQLRFPAEPYSFEECPLVDDPEPHDSAFAYDFIRAVQRLQTL
;
A
#
# COMPACT_ATOMS: atom_id res chain seq x y z
N SER A 1 23.90 -30.74 -3.43
CA SER A 1 23.14 -30.52 -2.19
C SER A 1 21.73 -30.13 -2.57
N PRO A 2 20.67 -30.75 -2.02
CA PRO A 2 19.31 -30.28 -2.27
C PRO A 2 19.12 -28.95 -1.54
N CYS A 3 18.57 -27.97 -2.25
CA CYS A 3 18.13 -26.70 -1.69
C CYS A 3 17.07 -27.01 -0.63
N ALA A 4 17.37 -26.74 0.65
CA ALA A 4 16.35 -26.82 1.69
C ALA A 4 15.31 -25.74 1.38
N MET A 5 14.10 -26.18 1.02
CA MET A 5 12.94 -25.29 1.00
C MET A 5 12.75 -24.80 2.44
N PRO A 6 12.58 -23.49 2.69
CA PRO A 6 12.28 -23.01 4.02
C PRO A 6 10.99 -23.69 4.52
N ASP A 7 11.01 -24.15 5.77
CA ASP A 7 9.85 -24.75 6.43
C ASP A 7 8.72 -23.71 6.43
N PHE A 8 7.64 -24.02 5.70
CA PHE A 8 6.45 -23.19 5.68
C PHE A 8 5.65 -23.51 6.96
N ASP A 9 5.86 -22.71 8.01
CA ASP A 9 5.08 -22.84 9.25
C ASP A 9 3.60 -22.52 8.95
N GLY A 10 2.74 -23.54 9.07
CA GLY A 10 1.32 -23.40 8.83
C GLY A 10 0.64 -22.36 9.72
N LEU A 11 1.19 -22.07 10.91
CA LEU A 11 0.70 -21.02 11.80
C LEU A 11 0.98 -19.63 11.25
N LEU A 12 2.16 -19.43 10.64
CA LEU A 12 2.49 -18.17 9.97
C LEU A 12 1.56 -17.95 8.78
N LEU A 13 1.35 -18.97 7.93
CA LEU A 13 0.42 -18.88 6.79
C LEU A 13 -1.00 -18.51 7.24
N GLN A 14 -1.51 -19.12 8.32
CA GLN A 14 -2.81 -18.77 8.88
C GLN A 14 -2.86 -17.30 9.32
N GLY A 15 -1.82 -16.81 10.00
CA GLY A 15 -1.72 -15.41 10.40
C GLY A 15 -1.76 -14.45 9.19
N TRP A 16 -1.00 -14.73 8.14
CA TRP A 16 -0.99 -13.92 6.92
C TRP A 16 -2.34 -13.89 6.21
N VAL A 17 -3.01 -15.05 6.12
CA VAL A 17 -4.36 -15.13 5.54
C VAL A 17 -5.37 -14.33 6.37
N GLN A 18 -5.32 -14.43 7.71
CA GLN A 18 -6.21 -13.64 8.57
C GLN A 18 -5.98 -12.14 8.42
N GLN A 19 -4.73 -11.71 8.30
CA GLN A 19 -4.40 -10.31 8.09
C GLN A 19 -4.90 -9.81 6.72
N GLU A 20 -4.77 -10.63 5.67
CA GLU A 20 -5.32 -10.29 4.35
C GLU A 20 -6.84 -10.16 4.40
N LEU A 21 -7.54 -11.09 5.06
CA LEU A 21 -8.99 -11.04 5.22
C LEU A 21 -9.45 -9.81 6.01
N GLN A 22 -8.72 -9.43 7.06
CA GLN A 22 -9.01 -8.21 7.82
C GLN A 22 -8.86 -6.97 6.94
N PHE A 23 -7.81 -6.91 6.13
CA PHE A 23 -7.60 -5.81 5.18
C PHE A 23 -8.74 -5.71 4.15
N LEU A 24 -9.10 -6.83 3.50
CA LEU A 24 -10.20 -6.85 2.53
C LEU A 24 -11.53 -6.51 3.20
N SER A 25 -11.78 -7.00 4.41
CA SER A 25 -12.96 -6.63 5.20
C SER A 25 -13.03 -5.12 5.43
N SER A 26 -11.91 -4.47 5.80
CA SER A 26 -11.86 -3.02 5.96
C SER A 26 -12.22 -2.29 4.66
N MET A 27 -11.69 -2.73 3.51
CA MET A 27 -12.04 -2.15 2.20
C MET A 27 -13.54 -2.25 1.89
N CYS A 28 -14.17 -3.40 2.14
CA CYS A 28 -15.59 -3.60 1.91
C CYS A 28 -16.48 -2.76 2.83
N THR A 29 -16.00 -2.44 4.04
CA THR A 29 -16.73 -1.57 4.97
C THR A 29 -16.60 -0.08 4.67
N GLN A 30 -15.67 0.31 3.78
CA GLN A 30 -15.40 1.70 3.40
C GLN A 30 -15.51 1.86 1.87
N PRO A 31 -16.74 1.96 1.32
CA PRO A 31 -16.96 1.96 -0.13
C PRO A 31 -16.28 3.13 -0.84
N ASP A 32 -16.06 4.26 -0.14
CA ASP A 32 -15.36 5.43 -0.67
C ASP A 32 -13.95 5.10 -1.18
N LEU A 33 -13.29 4.08 -0.63
CA LEU A 33 -11.96 3.63 -1.05
C LEU A 33 -11.91 3.13 -2.51
N ALA A 34 -13.04 2.72 -3.10
CA ALA A 34 -13.09 2.36 -4.52
C ALA A 34 -13.66 3.44 -5.44
N SER A 35 -14.03 4.59 -4.87
CA SER A 35 -14.39 5.72 -5.71
C SER A 35 -13.19 6.12 -6.55
N SER A 36 -13.42 6.41 -7.83
CA SER A 36 -12.34 6.75 -8.76
C SER A 36 -11.56 8.00 -8.30
N SER A 37 -12.20 8.94 -7.60
CA SER A 37 -11.54 10.13 -7.05
C SER A 37 -10.57 9.79 -5.92
N VAL A 38 -10.98 8.94 -4.97
CA VAL A 38 -10.10 8.46 -3.89
C VAL A 38 -8.96 7.64 -4.47
N ILE A 39 -9.22 6.73 -5.41
CA ILE A 39 -8.15 5.92 -6.03
C ILE A 39 -7.14 6.83 -6.76
N ARG A 40 -7.59 7.82 -7.55
CA ARG A 40 -6.67 8.76 -8.23
C ARG A 40 -5.79 9.51 -7.24
N LYS A 41 -6.36 10.02 -6.15
CA LYS A 41 -5.59 10.69 -5.09
C LYS A 41 -4.62 9.73 -4.41
N ALA A 42 -5.05 8.49 -4.15
CA ALA A 42 -4.22 7.45 -3.56
C ALA A 42 -3.04 7.06 -4.47
N VAL A 43 -3.21 7.05 -5.80
CA VAL A 43 -2.12 6.83 -6.76
C VAL A 43 -1.07 7.94 -6.69
N VAL A 44 -1.50 9.21 -6.63
CA VAL A 44 -0.58 10.36 -6.45
C VAL A 44 0.22 10.21 -5.15
N ARG A 45 -0.46 9.84 -4.06
CA ARG A 45 0.15 9.62 -2.73
C ARG A 45 1.08 8.38 -2.74
N TYR A 46 0.72 7.34 -3.46
CA TYR A 46 1.51 6.12 -3.60
C TYR A 46 2.84 6.41 -4.32
N GLU A 47 2.77 7.07 -5.48
CA GLU A 47 3.94 7.43 -6.29
C GLU A 47 4.82 8.48 -5.62
N GLY A 48 4.23 9.58 -5.16
CA GLY A 48 4.96 10.76 -4.71
C GLY A 48 5.36 10.72 -3.22
N CYS A 49 4.61 10.00 -2.39
CA CYS A 49 4.84 9.99 -0.94
C CYS A 49 5.31 8.62 -0.46
N TRP A 50 4.56 7.56 -0.75
CA TRP A 50 4.79 6.26 -0.13
C TRP A 50 6.03 5.54 -0.67
N LEU A 51 6.16 5.37 -1.99
CA LEU A 51 7.29 4.65 -2.57
C LEU A 51 8.65 5.26 -2.17
N PRO A 52 8.85 6.60 -2.21
CA PRO A 52 10.09 7.20 -1.72
C PRO A 52 10.32 7.00 -0.23
N LEU A 53 9.26 7.07 0.59
CA LEU A 53 9.35 6.92 2.04
C LEU A 53 9.71 5.48 2.43
N ALA A 54 9.00 4.49 1.88
CA ALA A 54 9.24 3.08 2.11
C ALA A 54 10.64 2.67 1.62
N ARG A 55 11.10 3.23 0.50
CA ARG A 55 12.45 2.98 -0.02
C ARG A 55 13.56 3.45 0.92
N GLN A 56 13.40 4.61 1.56
CA GLN A 56 14.39 5.16 2.50
C GLN A 56 14.44 4.40 3.82
N LYS A 57 13.39 3.62 4.12
CA LYS A 57 13.16 2.99 5.41
C LYS A 57 13.01 1.48 5.27
N GLN A 58 13.72 0.84 4.33
CA GLN A 58 13.66 -0.61 4.11
C GLN A 58 13.94 -1.44 5.39
N ASP A 59 14.78 -0.94 6.30
CA ASP A 59 15.08 -1.60 7.57
C ASP A 59 14.03 -1.35 8.67
N ALA A 60 13.06 -0.46 8.43
CA ALA A 60 12.00 -0.14 9.36
C ALA A 60 10.65 -0.62 8.81
N SER A 61 9.92 -1.38 9.62
CA SER A 61 8.53 -1.72 9.31
C SER A 61 7.69 -0.45 9.34
N LEU A 62 7.18 -0.06 8.17
CA LEU A 62 6.24 1.05 7.97
C LEU A 62 4.93 0.50 7.42
N THR A 63 3.83 1.12 7.85
CA THR A 63 2.47 0.85 7.39
C THR A 63 2.01 2.05 6.57
N PRO A 64 1.46 1.87 5.35
CA PRO A 64 0.90 2.98 4.57
C PRO A 64 -0.44 3.48 5.13
N PRO A 65 -0.88 4.69 4.73
CA PRO A 65 -2.29 5.07 4.75
C PRO A 65 -3.19 4.02 4.07
N LEU A 66 -4.45 3.90 4.50
CA LEU A 66 -5.33 2.82 4.04
C LEU A 66 -5.63 2.86 2.52
N ASP A 67 -5.89 4.03 1.96
CA ASP A 67 -6.09 4.22 0.53
C ASP A 67 -4.84 3.87 -0.30
N VAL A 68 -3.67 4.29 0.18
CA VAL A 68 -2.37 3.95 -0.42
C VAL A 68 -2.10 2.45 -0.31
N ALA A 69 -2.48 1.82 0.79
CA ALA A 69 -2.37 0.38 0.98
C ALA A 69 -3.19 -0.38 -0.08
N CYS A 70 -4.40 0.10 -0.40
CA CYS A 70 -5.25 -0.49 -1.45
C CYS A 70 -4.56 -0.45 -2.81
N VAL A 71 -4.02 0.71 -3.20
CA VAL A 71 -3.27 0.88 -4.46
C VAL A 71 -2.05 -0.03 -4.48
N TRP A 72 -1.28 -0.08 -3.38
CA TRP A 72 -0.08 -0.90 -3.32
C TRP A 72 -0.39 -2.40 -3.40
N LYS A 73 -1.39 -2.89 -2.66
CA LYS A 73 -1.84 -4.28 -2.76
C LYS A 73 -2.34 -4.61 -4.16
N ALA A 74 -3.09 -3.69 -4.77
CA ALA A 74 -3.57 -3.88 -6.14
C ALA A 74 -2.43 -4.00 -7.14
N HIS A 75 -1.34 -3.26 -6.93
CA HIS A 75 -0.13 -3.33 -7.75
C HIS A 75 0.58 -4.68 -7.57
N MET A 76 0.75 -5.15 -6.33
CA MET A 76 1.43 -6.41 -6.02
C MET A 76 0.72 -7.65 -6.59
N MET A 77 -0.56 -7.55 -6.99
CA MET A 77 -1.26 -8.63 -7.69
C MET A 77 -0.77 -8.86 -9.12
N ASP A 78 0.02 -7.94 -9.69
CA ASP A 78 0.78 -8.14 -10.93
C ASP A 78 2.28 -8.07 -10.61
N PRO A 79 2.90 -9.18 -10.17
CA PRO A 79 4.28 -9.16 -9.66
C PRO A 79 5.31 -8.73 -10.70
N LEU A 80 5.03 -8.95 -11.99
CA LEU A 80 5.94 -8.56 -13.07
C LEU A 80 5.91 -7.04 -13.26
N GLN A 81 4.71 -6.46 -13.44
CA GLN A 81 4.56 -5.02 -13.58
C GLN A 81 5.07 -4.29 -12.33
N TYR A 82 4.73 -4.82 -11.14
CA TYR A 82 5.18 -4.26 -9.87
C TYR A 82 6.71 -4.18 -9.77
N ALA A 83 7.42 -5.24 -10.14
CA ALA A 83 8.87 -5.26 -10.11
C ALA A 83 9.50 -4.28 -11.10
N GLU A 84 8.95 -4.18 -12.32
CA GLU A 84 9.40 -3.23 -13.33
C GLU A 84 9.20 -1.78 -12.87
N ASP A 85 8.00 -1.47 -12.37
CA ASP A 85 7.62 -0.14 -11.91
C ASP A 85 8.41 0.30 -10.67
N CYS A 86 8.63 -0.59 -9.70
CA CYS A 86 9.49 -0.32 -8.55
C CYS A 86 10.95 -0.07 -8.95
N ASN A 87 11.48 -0.86 -9.87
CA ASN A 87 12.85 -0.66 -10.36
C ASN A 87 12.98 0.67 -11.11
N ALA A 88 12.01 1.02 -11.93
CA ALA A 88 12.00 2.28 -12.67
C ALA A 88 11.85 3.51 -11.77
N SER A 89 11.00 3.42 -10.74
CA SER A 89 10.66 4.55 -9.86
C SER A 89 11.63 4.75 -8.68
N VAL A 90 11.96 3.68 -7.96
CA VAL A 90 12.74 3.72 -6.71
C VAL A 90 13.96 2.80 -6.70
N GLY A 91 14.28 2.19 -7.84
CA GLY A 91 15.53 1.45 -8.08
C GLY A 91 15.59 0.05 -7.46
N SER A 92 14.54 -0.39 -6.78
CA SER A 92 14.43 -1.74 -6.22
C SER A 92 12.99 -2.03 -5.82
N ILE A 93 12.62 -3.31 -5.74
CA ILE A 93 11.36 -3.75 -5.16
C ILE A 93 11.24 -3.23 -3.72
N VAL A 94 10.04 -2.77 -3.36
CA VAL A 94 9.68 -2.39 -1.99
C VAL A 94 8.92 -3.56 -1.36
N ASP A 95 9.40 -4.09 -0.25
CA ASP A 95 8.77 -5.23 0.41
C ASP A 95 7.67 -4.79 1.39
N CYS A 96 6.55 -5.51 1.39
CA CYS A 96 5.49 -5.34 2.37
C CYS A 96 5.81 -6.15 3.64
N ASN A 97 6.70 -5.62 4.48
CA ASN A 97 7.16 -6.30 5.70
C ASN A 97 6.24 -6.03 6.90
N THR A 98 4.93 -6.30 6.78
CA THR A 98 4.00 -6.06 7.91
C THR A 98 4.12 -7.16 8.96
N SER A 99 4.29 -6.78 10.23
CA SER A 99 4.31 -7.74 11.35
C SER A 99 2.95 -8.41 11.57
N LEU A 100 2.92 -9.69 11.99
CA LEU A 100 1.71 -10.37 12.49
C LEU A 100 1.34 -9.96 13.94
N ASP A 101 2.27 -9.31 14.65
CA ASP A 101 2.05 -8.82 16.02
C ASP A 101 1.31 -7.47 15.99
N LEU A 102 0.11 -7.42 16.58
CA LEU A 102 -0.74 -6.22 16.62
C LEU A 102 -0.10 -5.02 17.35
N GLN A 103 0.69 -5.27 18.41
CA GLN A 103 1.39 -4.19 19.11
C GLN A 103 2.51 -3.62 18.22
N GLN A 104 3.17 -4.48 17.46
CA GLN A 104 4.18 -4.04 16.50
C GLN A 104 3.53 -3.26 15.34
N GLN A 105 2.41 -3.73 14.80
CA GLN A 105 1.65 -3.01 13.77
C GLN A 105 1.25 -1.61 14.21
N ALA A 106 0.78 -1.44 15.46
CA ALA A 106 0.43 -0.14 16.01
C ALA A 106 1.65 0.81 16.07
N LYS A 107 2.82 0.29 16.50
CA LYS A 107 4.08 1.06 16.51
C LYS A 107 4.54 1.41 15.10
N ASP A 108 4.39 0.50 14.15
CA ASP A 108 4.77 0.72 12.75
C ASP A 108 3.88 1.79 12.11
N MET A 109 2.58 1.78 12.41
CA MET A 109 1.65 2.83 12.02
C MET A 109 2.04 4.20 12.61
N GLU A 110 2.35 4.28 13.91
CA GLU A 110 2.78 5.53 14.56
C GLU A 110 4.07 6.09 13.94
N ARG A 111 5.05 5.22 13.69
CA ARG A 111 6.31 5.58 13.00
C ARG A 111 6.05 6.10 11.60
N SER A 112 5.14 5.45 10.88
CA SER A 112 4.79 5.82 9.50
C SER A 112 4.10 7.17 9.45
N GLN A 113 3.15 7.40 10.35
CA GLN A 113 2.47 8.68 10.47
C GLN A 113 3.45 9.81 10.81
N THR A 114 4.38 9.58 11.75
CA THR A 114 5.39 10.56 12.12
C THR A 114 6.32 10.88 10.94
N ALA A 115 6.82 9.85 10.25
CA ALA A 115 7.71 10.02 9.11
C ALA A 115 7.01 10.70 7.93
N TRP A 116 5.74 10.36 7.69
CA TRP A 116 4.89 10.98 6.69
C TRP A 116 4.68 12.47 6.97
N GLN A 117 4.24 12.83 8.18
CA GLN A 117 4.01 14.22 8.56
C GLN A 117 5.28 15.07 8.51
N LEU A 118 6.42 14.50 8.87
CA LEU A 118 7.70 15.19 8.78
C LEU A 118 8.09 15.48 7.32
N ARG A 119 7.79 14.56 6.39
CA ARG A 119 8.21 14.66 4.99
C ARG A 119 7.20 15.40 4.11
N PHE A 120 5.91 15.25 4.42
CA PHE A 120 4.78 15.74 3.63
C PHE A 120 3.76 16.46 4.53
N PRO A 121 4.14 17.57 5.20
CA PRO A 121 3.28 18.23 6.19
C PRO A 121 1.98 18.81 5.62
N ALA A 122 1.91 19.02 4.31
CA ALA A 122 0.71 19.50 3.61
C ALA A 122 -0.26 18.37 3.20
N GLU A 123 0.16 17.10 3.27
CA GLU A 123 -0.66 15.95 2.87
C GLU A 123 -1.06 15.16 4.13
N PRO A 124 -2.35 15.11 4.48
CA PRO A 124 -2.83 14.33 5.61
C PRO A 124 -2.42 12.85 5.52
N TYR A 125 -2.31 12.19 6.67
CA TYR A 125 -2.02 10.76 6.71
C TYR A 125 -3.28 9.93 6.45
N SER A 126 -4.42 10.29 7.06
CA SER A 126 -5.69 9.64 6.72
C SER A 126 -6.28 10.21 5.43
N PHE A 127 -6.85 9.34 4.61
CA PHE A 127 -7.53 9.75 3.38
C PHE A 127 -8.85 10.48 3.65
N GLU A 128 -9.49 10.25 4.80
CA GLU A 128 -10.73 10.93 5.21
C GLU A 128 -10.52 12.43 5.43
N GLU A 129 -9.28 12.81 5.73
CA GLU A 129 -8.85 14.19 5.94
C GLU A 129 -8.37 14.86 4.64
N CYS A 130 -8.19 14.08 3.56
CA CYS A 130 -7.73 14.59 2.28
C CYS A 130 -8.88 15.31 1.55
N PRO A 131 -8.70 16.57 1.12
CA PRO A 131 -9.67 17.24 0.29
C PRO A 131 -9.73 16.55 -1.07
N LEU A 132 -10.87 15.94 -1.39
CA LEU A 132 -11.16 15.46 -2.73
C LEU A 132 -11.55 16.66 -3.60
N VAL A 133 -10.92 16.76 -4.77
CA VAL A 133 -11.29 17.74 -5.78
C VAL A 133 -12.32 17.06 -6.69
N ASP A 134 -13.45 17.72 -6.96
CA ASP A 134 -14.54 17.14 -7.76
C ASP A 134 -14.13 16.83 -9.22
N ASP A 135 -13.10 17.52 -9.71
CA ASP A 135 -12.50 17.31 -11.03
C ASP A 135 -10.97 17.46 -10.93
N PRO A 136 -10.26 16.40 -10.48
CA PRO A 136 -8.82 16.45 -10.39
C PRO A 136 -8.27 16.49 -11.82
N GLU A 137 -7.37 17.45 -12.08
CA GLU A 137 -6.57 17.46 -13.31
C GLU A 137 -5.99 16.06 -13.57
N PRO A 138 -5.92 15.61 -14.84
CA PRO A 138 -5.36 14.30 -15.15
C PRO A 138 -3.95 14.19 -14.55
N HIS A 139 -3.79 13.29 -13.58
CA HIS A 139 -2.47 12.92 -13.11
C HIS A 139 -1.85 11.98 -14.14
N ASP A 140 -0.78 12.45 -14.81
CA ASP A 140 0.09 11.59 -15.59
C ASP A 140 0.84 10.66 -14.63
N SER A 141 0.20 9.54 -14.32
CA SER A 141 0.80 8.47 -13.50
C SER A 141 2.11 8.02 -14.15
N ALA A 142 3.12 7.83 -13.31
CA ALA A 142 4.40 7.25 -13.75
C ALA A 142 4.25 5.80 -14.23
N PHE A 143 3.12 5.15 -13.91
CA PHE A 143 2.84 3.76 -14.19
C PHE A 143 1.72 3.65 -15.24
N ALA A 144 1.89 2.71 -16.17
CA ALA A 144 0.84 2.40 -17.15
C ALA A 144 -0.30 1.54 -16.54
N TYR A 145 -0.20 1.18 -15.25
CA TYR A 145 -1.10 0.25 -14.57
C TYR A 145 -2.47 0.88 -14.26
N ASP A 146 -3.55 0.16 -14.60
CA ASP A 146 -4.93 0.61 -14.33
C ASP A 146 -5.33 0.37 -12.88
N PHE A 147 -4.86 1.25 -11.99
CA PHE A 147 -5.14 1.17 -10.55
C PHE A 147 -6.63 1.25 -10.22
N ILE A 148 -7.42 2.01 -10.98
CA ILE A 148 -8.87 2.14 -10.73
C ILE A 148 -9.51 0.77 -10.86
N ARG A 149 -9.29 0.10 -11.99
CA ARG A 149 -9.86 -1.22 -12.23
C ARG A 149 -9.26 -2.27 -11.29
N ALA A 150 -7.98 -2.19 -10.97
CA ALA A 150 -7.32 -3.14 -10.08
C ALA A 150 -7.84 -3.05 -8.64
N VAL A 151 -7.98 -1.84 -8.07
CA VAL A 151 -8.51 -1.64 -6.71
C VAL A 151 -10.01 -2.00 -6.65
N GLN A 152 -10.78 -1.67 -7.69
CA GLN A 152 -12.20 -2.06 -7.74
C GLN A 152 -12.39 -3.58 -7.75
N ARG A 153 -11.49 -4.34 -8.39
CA ARG A 153 -11.52 -5.81 -8.34
C ARG A 153 -11.30 -6.33 -6.91
N LEU A 154 -10.38 -5.73 -6.15
CA LEU A 154 -10.10 -6.12 -4.76
C LEU A 154 -11.35 -6.06 -3.86
N GLN A 155 -12.23 -5.07 -4.07
CA GLN A 155 -13.48 -4.94 -3.31
C GLN A 155 -14.55 -5.98 -3.66
N THR A 156 -14.38 -6.70 -4.77
CA THR A 156 -15.35 -7.69 -5.26
C THR A 156 -14.91 -9.14 -5.10
N LEU A 157 -13.75 -9.36 -4.45
CA LEU A 157 -13.24 -10.69 -4.07
C LEU A 157 -14.05 -11.27 -2.91
#